data_AF-A0A7W1A2N3-F1
#
_entry.id   AF-A0A7W1A2N3-F1
#
_cell.length_a   1.000
_cell.length_b   1.000
_cell.length_c   1.000
_cell.angle_alpha   90.00
_cell.angle_beta   90.00
_cell.angle_gamma   90.00
#
_symmetry.space_group_name_H-M   'P 1'
#
loop_
_entity.id
_entity.type
_entity.pdbx_description
1 polymer ?
#
loop_
_entity_poly.entity_id
_entity_poly.type
_entity_poly.pdbx_seq_one_letter_code
_entity_poly.pdbx_strand_id
1 'polypeptide(L)'
;MSEQQKQEPVNLVDPGVPADQGLSSLGLLMQLGGSLFAAAATLMTFVMLLAAGLGGGRGSDKLIILLVLGASVTRSVFHRMAGTELLYGKRSLDGVSSAMGGVKRYVAIGLAHSALVFLVLAGKFHVPTKLAAGIALGFAVWPATLGILMMLPRFRRFSGAMPVAEDKGFEGASILMTVLGTCGALASSMFLIMMLSAGGRAMSSGPGVLILIAVVLLVIRSGLHVQAGLSGLRTTSVDRSVELANRYANFGVISAFCAAGAILLLMMSMMRGRFDPSGLIFVVGLCWMLMSWPLIIRRFFSERQFADLMAGDGGTVHRRSPDAGLVGLGWLLFAHAMMSVALLVPQLFVEPGEMSRGMAQGMAMLGGSVRSLWWSVGLIALQAWAGYELVRMSSTHRIIGTVYAIIAIIISVYLTWPVLQALKHIGRMGPQGIAMFIPMAMQLVIPVATLILVNRNIAPTAQARFRTPPAAPQA
;
A
#
# COMPACT_ATOMS: atom_id res chain seq x y z
N MET A 1 -5.23 -29.14 36.95
CA MET A 1 -4.78 -27.78 36.59
C MET A 1 -3.40 -27.93 36.01
N SER A 2 -3.34 -27.88 34.68
CA SER A 2 -2.19 -28.22 33.84
C SER A 2 -1.09 -27.17 33.93
N GLU A 3 0.15 -27.66 33.87
CA GLU A 3 1.39 -26.89 33.75
C GLU A 3 1.17 -25.60 32.94
N GLN A 4 1.30 -24.46 33.61
CA GLN A 4 1.65 -23.22 32.94
C GLN A 4 2.96 -23.51 32.20
N GLN A 5 2.87 -23.78 30.90
CA GLN A 5 4.01 -23.75 30.00
C GLN A 5 4.73 -22.43 30.26
N LYS A 6 5.85 -22.50 30.98
CA LYS A 6 6.84 -21.44 31.01
C LYS A 6 7.16 -21.18 29.55
N GLN A 7 6.63 -20.08 29.00
CA GLN A 7 7.05 -19.58 27.72
C GLN A 7 8.54 -19.31 27.86
N GLU A 8 9.37 -20.23 27.39
CA GLU A 8 10.80 -20.01 27.31
C GLU A 8 11.03 -18.71 26.53
N PRO A 9 11.92 -17.83 27.01
CA PRO A 9 12.23 -16.60 26.31
C PRO A 9 12.70 -16.97 24.90
N VAL A 10 11.92 -16.58 23.90
CA VAL A 10 12.26 -16.79 22.49
C VAL A 10 13.61 -16.12 22.27
N ASN A 11 14.65 -16.90 21.97
CA ASN A 11 15.96 -16.38 21.60
C ASN A 11 15.78 -15.48 20.36
N LEU A 12 15.86 -14.16 20.59
CA LEU A 12 15.83 -13.17 19.52
C LEU A 12 17.08 -13.38 18.65
N VAL A 13 16.90 -13.31 17.33
CA VAL A 13 17.99 -13.54 16.35
C VAL A 13 19.07 -12.49 16.49
N ASP A 14 18.65 -11.25 16.77
CA ASP A 14 19.51 -10.10 16.94
C ASP A 14 18.84 -9.14 17.94
N PRO A 15 19.59 -8.49 18.84
CA PRO A 15 19.05 -7.43 19.68
C PRO A 15 18.52 -6.28 18.81
N GLY A 16 17.26 -5.89 19.02
CA GLY A 16 16.63 -4.75 18.34
C GLY A 16 15.69 -5.09 17.17
N VAL A 17 15.58 -6.37 16.77
CA VAL A 17 14.58 -6.81 15.77
C VAL A 17 13.28 -7.16 16.50
N PRO A 18 12.10 -6.66 16.07
CA PRO A 18 10.82 -7.07 16.63
C PRO A 18 10.63 -8.58 16.45
N ALA A 19 9.98 -9.24 17.41
CA ALA A 19 9.88 -10.70 17.40
C ALA A 19 9.30 -11.24 16.08
N ASP A 20 8.27 -10.56 15.55
CA ASP A 20 7.58 -10.91 14.28
C ASP A 20 8.30 -10.45 13.02
N GLN A 21 9.45 -9.76 13.12
CA GLN A 21 10.16 -9.14 11.99
C GLN A 21 9.25 -8.27 11.10
N GLY A 22 8.27 -7.61 11.72
CA GLY A 22 7.27 -6.77 11.07
C GLY A 22 6.43 -7.49 10.01
N LEU A 23 6.27 -8.80 10.12
CA LEU A 23 5.34 -9.57 9.27
C LEU A 23 3.90 -9.05 9.39
N SER A 24 3.54 -8.46 10.53
CA SER A 24 2.27 -7.72 10.68
C SER A 24 2.15 -6.55 9.69
N SER A 25 3.19 -5.74 9.55
CA SER A 25 3.22 -4.62 8.59
C SER A 25 3.22 -5.11 7.14
N LEU A 26 3.96 -6.18 6.83
CA LEU A 26 3.87 -6.85 5.53
C LEU A 26 2.45 -7.34 5.25
N GLY A 27 1.78 -7.94 6.25
CA GLY A 27 0.41 -8.40 6.12
C GLY A 27 -0.58 -7.28 5.83
N LEU A 28 -0.45 -6.13 6.50
CA LEU A 28 -1.22 -4.92 6.20
C LEU A 28 -0.99 -4.43 4.76
N LEU A 29 0.27 -4.38 4.32
CA LEU A 29 0.63 -3.97 2.96
C LEU A 29 0.12 -4.95 1.91
N MET A 30 0.13 -6.25 2.18
CA MET A 30 -0.42 -7.26 1.27
C MET A 30 -1.95 -7.17 1.18
N GLN A 31 -2.65 -6.89 2.28
CA GLN A 31 -4.08 -6.62 2.24
C GLN A 31 -4.41 -5.37 1.44
N LEU A 32 -3.65 -4.28 1.65
CA LEU A 32 -3.82 -3.05 0.89
C LEU A 32 -3.52 -3.27 -0.60
N GLY A 33 -2.35 -3.83 -0.91
CA GLY A 33 -1.89 -4.11 -2.28
C GLY A 33 -2.83 -5.04 -3.03
N GLY A 34 -3.35 -6.07 -2.37
CA GLY A 34 -4.40 -6.92 -2.94
C GLY A 34 -5.65 -6.10 -3.30
N SER A 35 -6.19 -5.32 -2.37
CA SER A 35 -7.38 -4.50 -2.63
C SER A 35 -7.18 -3.46 -3.73
N LEU A 36 -6.03 -2.77 -3.73
CA LEU A 36 -5.67 -1.79 -4.76
C LEU A 36 -5.52 -2.47 -6.12
N PHE A 37 -4.94 -3.67 -6.18
CA PHE A 37 -4.81 -4.44 -7.42
C PHE A 37 -6.18 -4.80 -8.03
N ALA A 38 -7.15 -5.24 -7.23
CA ALA A 38 -8.50 -5.51 -7.71
C ALA A 38 -9.20 -4.24 -8.23
N ALA A 39 -9.05 -3.13 -7.51
CA ALA A 39 -9.61 -1.85 -7.96
C ALA A 39 -8.97 -1.39 -9.27
N ALA A 40 -7.64 -1.45 -9.38
CA ALA A 40 -6.92 -1.08 -10.59
C ALA A 40 -7.26 -2.02 -11.77
N ALA A 41 -7.36 -3.32 -11.55
CA ALA A 41 -7.76 -4.27 -12.58
C ALA A 41 -9.19 -4.00 -13.09
N THR A 42 -10.12 -3.69 -12.17
CA THR A 42 -11.49 -3.29 -12.49
C THR A 42 -11.51 -2.00 -13.32
N LEU A 43 -10.73 -1.00 -12.93
CA LEU A 43 -10.57 0.27 -13.65
C LEU A 43 -10.00 0.06 -15.06
N MET A 44 -8.92 -0.71 -15.19
CA MET A 44 -8.30 -0.99 -16.49
C MET A 44 -9.24 -1.79 -17.38
N THR A 45 -9.97 -2.75 -16.82
CA THR A 45 -10.99 -3.52 -17.55
C THR A 45 -12.09 -2.61 -18.07
N PHE A 46 -12.58 -1.67 -17.26
CA PHE A 46 -13.56 -0.68 -17.69
C PHE A 46 -13.06 0.13 -18.89
N VAL A 47 -11.83 0.66 -18.82
CA VAL A 47 -11.22 1.41 -19.93
C VAL A 47 -11.13 0.56 -21.20
N MET A 48 -10.72 -0.71 -21.07
CA MET A 48 -10.63 -1.63 -22.20
C MET A 48 -12.01 -1.97 -22.80
N LEU A 49 -13.03 -2.16 -21.96
CA LEU A 49 -14.39 -2.44 -22.41
C LEU A 49 -15.02 -1.24 -23.14
N LEU A 50 -14.78 -0.02 -22.65
CA LEU A 50 -15.21 1.20 -23.33
C LEU A 50 -14.53 1.32 -24.70
N ALA A 51 -13.22 1.13 -24.76
CA ALA A 51 -12.47 1.17 -26.01
C ALA A 51 -12.97 0.12 -27.02
N ALA A 52 -13.21 -1.11 -26.56
CA ALA A 52 -13.76 -2.18 -27.39
C ALA A 52 -15.21 -1.92 -27.84
N GLY A 53 -16.02 -1.28 -26.99
CA GLY A 53 -17.41 -0.92 -27.30
C GLY A 53 -17.53 0.16 -28.36
N LEU A 54 -16.67 1.18 -28.31
CA LEU A 54 -16.64 2.27 -29.29
C LEU A 54 -16.07 1.82 -30.66
N GLY A 55 -15.19 0.82 -30.67
CA GLY A 55 -14.55 0.32 -31.89
C GLY A 55 -15.28 -0.80 -32.62
N GLY A 56 -16.49 -1.20 -32.20
CA GLY A 56 -17.21 -2.32 -32.80
C GLY A 56 -16.58 -3.71 -32.54
N GLY A 57 -15.85 -3.86 -31.43
CA GLY A 57 -15.11 -5.09 -31.11
C GLY A 57 -15.97 -6.36 -31.06
N ARG A 58 -15.39 -7.49 -31.49
CA ARG A 58 -16.07 -8.80 -31.51
C ARG A 58 -16.47 -9.23 -30.10
N GLY A 59 -17.62 -9.89 -29.94
CA GLY A 59 -18.11 -10.36 -28.63
C GLY A 59 -17.10 -11.25 -27.87
N SER A 60 -16.25 -11.98 -28.59
CA SER A 60 -15.16 -12.78 -28.01
C SER A 60 -14.16 -11.96 -27.17
N ASP A 61 -13.94 -10.71 -27.54
CA ASP A 61 -12.89 -9.89 -26.92
C ASP A 61 -13.36 -9.40 -25.54
N LYS A 62 -14.65 -9.08 -25.42
CA LYS A 62 -15.29 -8.73 -24.14
C LYS A 62 -15.21 -9.90 -23.16
N LEU A 63 -15.47 -11.12 -23.61
CA LEU A 63 -15.40 -12.33 -22.76
C LEU A 63 -13.97 -12.56 -22.25
N ILE A 64 -12.96 -12.39 -23.11
CA ILE A 64 -11.56 -12.57 -22.71
C ILE A 64 -11.11 -11.46 -21.75
N ILE A 65 -11.52 -10.21 -21.96
CA ILE A 65 -11.27 -9.11 -21.02
C ILE A 65 -11.87 -9.44 -19.64
N LEU A 66 -13.12 -9.93 -19.60
CA LEU A 66 -13.77 -10.33 -18.35
C LEU A 66 -13.08 -11.53 -17.67
N LEU A 67 -12.54 -12.48 -18.45
CA LEU A 67 -11.74 -13.59 -17.92
C LEU A 67 -10.44 -13.08 -17.28
N VAL A 68 -9.73 -12.15 -17.93
CA VAL A 68 -8.53 -11.51 -17.36
C VAL A 68 -8.87 -10.74 -16.09
N LEU A 69 -10.03 -10.07 -16.05
CA LEU A 69 -10.52 -9.43 -14.83
C LEU A 69 -10.76 -10.45 -13.72
N GLY A 70 -11.49 -11.54 -14.01
CA GLY A 70 -11.76 -12.61 -13.04
C GLY A 70 -10.48 -13.24 -12.48
N ALA A 71 -9.48 -13.47 -13.33
CA ALA A 71 -8.16 -13.96 -12.91
C ALA A 71 -7.42 -12.92 -12.04
N SER A 72 -7.55 -11.62 -12.37
CA SER A 72 -6.94 -10.52 -11.60
C SER A 72 -7.58 -10.33 -10.23
N VAL A 73 -8.91 -10.45 -10.15
CA VAL A 73 -9.66 -10.46 -8.88
C VAL A 73 -9.26 -11.69 -8.05
N THR A 74 -9.16 -12.87 -8.67
CA THR A 74 -8.69 -14.08 -8.00
C THR A 74 -7.30 -13.86 -7.38
N ARG A 75 -6.34 -13.38 -8.15
CA ARG A 75 -5.00 -13.01 -7.65
C ARG A 75 -5.06 -12.03 -6.48
N SER A 76 -5.91 -11.00 -6.58
CA SER A 76 -6.11 -10.01 -5.50
C SER A 76 -6.64 -10.66 -4.22
N VAL A 77 -7.62 -11.56 -4.32
CA VAL A 77 -8.18 -12.28 -3.16
C VAL A 77 -7.09 -13.07 -2.45
N PHE A 78 -6.29 -13.84 -3.18
CA PHE A 78 -5.19 -14.60 -2.59
C PHE A 78 -4.09 -13.70 -2.01
N HIS A 79 -3.84 -12.53 -2.62
CA HIS A 79 -2.93 -11.52 -2.06
C HIS A 79 -3.42 -11.03 -0.69
N ARG A 80 -4.72 -10.71 -0.59
CA ARG A 80 -5.34 -10.28 0.67
C ARG A 80 -5.35 -11.39 1.72
N MET A 81 -5.70 -12.61 1.32
CA MET A 81 -5.70 -13.78 2.21
C MET A 81 -4.31 -14.05 2.78
N ALA A 82 -3.26 -13.97 1.97
CA ALA A 82 -1.89 -14.09 2.44
C ALA A 82 -1.58 -13.01 3.49
N GLY A 83 -1.99 -11.76 3.27
CA GLY A 83 -1.85 -10.70 4.27
C GLY A 83 -2.66 -10.92 5.55
N THR A 84 -3.86 -11.51 5.46
CA THR A 84 -4.68 -11.92 6.61
C THR A 84 -4.00 -13.05 7.40
N GLU A 85 -3.45 -14.06 6.73
CA GLU A 85 -2.75 -15.17 7.40
C GLU A 85 -1.44 -14.71 8.08
N LEU A 86 -0.74 -13.72 7.51
CA LEU A 86 0.40 -13.07 8.17
C LEU A 86 0.01 -12.27 9.41
N LEU A 87 -1.21 -11.71 9.45
CA LEU A 87 -1.67 -10.87 10.56
C LEU A 87 -2.27 -11.65 11.72
N TYR A 88 -2.98 -12.73 11.41
CA TYR A 88 -3.84 -13.41 12.38
C TYR A 88 -3.47 -14.89 12.54
N GLY A 89 -2.57 -15.40 11.70
CA GLY A 89 -2.34 -16.83 11.58
C GLY A 89 -3.58 -17.56 11.02
N LYS A 90 -3.41 -18.84 10.73
CA LYS A 90 -4.53 -19.75 10.51
C LYS A 90 -4.50 -20.78 11.62
N ARG A 91 -5.49 -20.78 12.52
CA ARG A 91 -5.68 -21.92 13.44
C ARG A 91 -6.16 -23.09 12.59
N SER A 92 -5.26 -24.03 12.27
CA SER A 92 -5.69 -25.33 11.73
C SER A 92 -6.40 -26.11 12.86
N LEU A 93 -7.34 -26.98 12.48
CA LEU A 93 -7.98 -27.91 13.43
C LEU A 93 -6.93 -28.79 14.13
N ASP A 94 -5.82 -29.08 13.44
CA ASP A 94 -4.69 -29.85 13.96
C ASP A 94 -3.74 -29.03 14.84
N GLY A 95 -4.08 -27.79 15.17
CA GLY A 95 -3.23 -26.89 15.98
C GLY A 95 -1.99 -26.33 15.27
N VAL A 96 -1.61 -26.85 14.10
CA VAL A 96 -0.45 -26.37 13.34
C VAL A 96 -0.84 -25.19 12.45
N SER A 97 -0.39 -23.98 12.81
CA SER A 97 -0.66 -22.76 12.03
C SER A 97 0.50 -22.39 11.10
N SER A 98 0.42 -22.69 9.80
CA SER A 98 1.42 -22.20 8.84
C SER A 98 1.02 -20.85 8.27
N ALA A 99 1.43 -19.76 8.92
CA ALA A 99 1.19 -18.40 8.42
C ALA A 99 1.77 -18.16 7.02
N MET A 100 2.88 -18.83 6.71
CA MET A 100 3.53 -18.78 5.41
C MET A 100 2.75 -19.54 4.32
N GLY A 101 1.81 -20.42 4.68
CA GLY A 101 1.01 -21.18 3.72
C GLY A 101 0.17 -20.30 2.79
N GLY A 102 -0.37 -19.19 3.29
CA GLY A 102 -1.08 -18.19 2.50
C GLY A 102 -0.18 -17.50 1.49
N VAL A 103 1.02 -17.11 1.91
CA VAL A 103 2.02 -16.47 1.05
C VAL A 103 2.45 -17.42 -0.08
N LYS A 104 2.71 -18.70 0.20
CA LYS A 104 3.04 -19.70 -0.84
C LYS A 104 1.95 -19.81 -1.90
N ARG A 105 0.69 -19.91 -1.48
CA ARG A 105 -0.46 -19.97 -2.40
C ARG A 105 -0.58 -18.70 -3.23
N TYR A 106 -0.40 -17.54 -2.62
CA TYR A 106 -0.36 -16.27 -3.35
C TYR A 106 0.76 -16.24 -4.39
N VAL A 107 1.99 -16.67 -4.05
CA VAL A 107 3.11 -16.71 -5.00
C VAL A 107 2.77 -17.58 -6.21
N ALA A 108 2.28 -18.80 -5.99
CA ALA A 108 1.92 -19.71 -7.08
C ALA A 108 0.84 -19.11 -8.00
N ILE A 109 -0.25 -18.58 -7.42
CA ILE A 109 -1.37 -18.00 -8.17
C ILE A 109 -0.95 -16.69 -8.87
N GLY A 110 -0.12 -15.88 -8.22
CA GLY A 110 0.42 -14.65 -8.79
C GLY A 110 1.27 -14.91 -10.02
N LEU A 111 2.15 -15.92 -9.97
CA LEU A 111 2.98 -16.32 -11.11
C LEU A 111 2.14 -16.94 -12.24
N ALA A 112 1.18 -17.80 -11.91
CA ALA A 112 0.25 -18.36 -12.89
C ALA A 112 -0.60 -17.27 -13.58
N HIS A 113 -1.08 -16.28 -12.82
CA HIS A 113 -1.77 -15.11 -13.37
C HIS A 113 -0.88 -14.30 -14.32
N SER A 114 0.37 -14.04 -13.95
CA SER A 114 1.33 -13.36 -14.83
C SER A 114 1.52 -14.10 -16.16
N ALA A 115 1.65 -15.44 -16.12
CA ALA A 115 1.77 -16.27 -17.30
C ALA A 115 0.48 -16.25 -18.16
N LEU A 116 -0.69 -16.30 -17.53
CA LEU A 116 -1.97 -16.17 -18.23
C LEU A 116 -2.09 -14.82 -18.96
N VAL A 117 -1.72 -13.72 -18.29
CA VAL A 117 -1.72 -12.38 -18.90
C VAL A 117 -0.79 -12.33 -20.11
N PHE A 118 0.41 -12.92 -20.03
CA PHE A 118 1.31 -13.04 -21.18
C PHE A 118 0.63 -13.74 -22.36
N LEU A 119 0.07 -14.93 -22.14
CA LEU A 119 -0.56 -15.74 -23.18
C LEU A 119 -1.73 -15.01 -23.84
N VAL A 120 -2.55 -14.31 -23.04
CA VAL A 120 -3.69 -13.53 -23.56
C VAL A 120 -3.22 -12.32 -24.36
N LEU A 121 -2.23 -11.56 -23.86
CA LEU A 121 -1.72 -10.39 -24.56
C LEU A 121 -1.04 -10.76 -25.88
N ALA A 122 -0.14 -11.76 -25.87
CA ALA A 122 0.58 -12.19 -27.06
C ALA A 122 -0.32 -12.94 -28.05
N GLY A 123 -1.17 -13.85 -27.57
CA GLY A 123 -1.99 -14.70 -28.44
C GLY A 123 -3.27 -14.05 -28.92
N LYS A 124 -4.07 -13.46 -28.01
CA LYS A 124 -5.38 -12.91 -28.38
C LYS A 124 -5.29 -11.47 -28.88
N PHE A 125 -4.58 -10.63 -28.15
CA PHE A 125 -4.47 -9.20 -28.46
C PHE A 125 -3.32 -8.86 -29.40
N HIS A 126 -2.51 -9.86 -29.80
CA HIS A 126 -1.37 -9.70 -30.70
C HIS A 126 -0.42 -8.56 -30.26
N VAL A 127 -0.32 -8.33 -28.95
CA VAL A 127 0.63 -7.37 -28.39
C VAL A 127 2.03 -7.89 -28.69
N PRO A 128 2.98 -7.03 -29.12
CA PRO A 128 4.36 -7.43 -29.38
C PRO A 128 4.91 -8.26 -28.22
N THR A 129 5.46 -9.44 -28.52
CA THR A 129 5.83 -10.44 -27.50
C THR A 129 6.80 -9.87 -26.46
N LYS A 130 7.72 -8.98 -26.86
CA LYS A 130 8.63 -8.26 -25.95
C LYS A 130 7.84 -7.47 -24.89
N LEU A 131 6.86 -6.68 -25.32
CA LEU A 131 6.01 -5.88 -24.42
C LEU A 131 5.12 -6.76 -23.55
N ALA A 132 4.50 -7.80 -24.13
CA ALA A 132 3.70 -8.76 -23.37
C ALA A 132 4.53 -9.44 -22.27
N ALA A 133 5.77 -9.85 -22.59
CA ALA A 133 6.72 -10.40 -21.63
C ALA A 133 7.09 -9.38 -20.55
N GLY A 134 7.38 -8.13 -20.92
CA GLY A 134 7.66 -7.05 -19.96
C GLY A 134 6.50 -6.81 -18.98
N ILE A 135 5.26 -6.77 -19.46
CA ILE A 135 4.06 -6.65 -18.61
C ILE A 135 3.92 -7.86 -17.67
N ALA A 136 4.08 -9.08 -18.18
CA ALA A 136 3.99 -10.29 -17.38
C ALA A 136 5.08 -10.38 -16.31
N LEU A 137 6.31 -10.02 -16.64
CA LEU A 137 7.41 -9.90 -15.69
C LEU A 137 7.11 -8.84 -14.65
N GLY A 138 6.58 -7.68 -15.03
CA GLY A 138 6.13 -6.64 -14.11
C GLY A 138 5.11 -7.18 -13.09
N PHE A 139 4.12 -7.94 -13.53
CA PHE A 139 3.19 -8.63 -12.63
C PHE A 139 3.87 -9.73 -11.80
N ALA A 140 4.94 -10.37 -12.29
CA ALA A 140 5.64 -11.42 -11.57
C ALA A 140 6.61 -10.90 -10.49
N VAL A 141 7.02 -9.62 -10.52
CA VAL A 141 8.01 -9.04 -9.59
C VAL A 141 7.67 -9.33 -8.13
N TRP A 142 6.50 -8.89 -7.65
CA TRP A 142 6.13 -9.04 -6.25
C TRP A 142 6.01 -10.50 -5.79
N PRO A 143 5.26 -11.40 -6.47
CA PRO A 143 5.19 -12.80 -6.05
C PRO A 143 6.56 -13.50 -6.15
N ALA A 144 7.39 -13.21 -7.15
CA ALA A 144 8.75 -13.76 -7.24
C ALA A 144 9.61 -13.30 -6.05
N THR A 145 9.57 -12.01 -5.73
CA THR A 145 10.30 -11.45 -4.58
C THR A 145 9.85 -12.07 -3.26
N LEU A 146 8.55 -12.24 -3.04
CA LEU A 146 8.07 -12.96 -1.85
C LEU A 146 8.55 -14.42 -1.84
N GLY A 147 8.52 -15.11 -2.98
CA GLY A 147 9.07 -16.46 -3.11
C GLY A 147 10.54 -16.55 -2.69
N ILE A 148 11.37 -15.60 -3.15
CA ILE A 148 12.79 -15.51 -2.78
C ILE A 148 12.94 -15.23 -1.28
N LEU A 149 12.20 -14.26 -0.73
CA LEU A 149 12.24 -13.94 0.70
C LEU A 149 11.91 -15.16 1.56
N MET A 150 10.93 -15.96 1.15
CA MET A 150 10.53 -17.18 1.86
C MET A 150 11.61 -18.28 1.83
N MET A 151 12.54 -18.24 0.88
CA MET A 151 13.69 -19.15 0.82
C MET A 151 14.81 -18.75 1.77
N LEU A 152 14.85 -17.49 2.23
CA LEU A 152 15.87 -17.03 3.16
C LEU A 152 15.75 -17.72 4.52
N PRO A 153 16.86 -18.18 5.14
CA PRO A 153 16.84 -18.88 6.43
C PRO A 153 16.07 -18.15 7.53
N ARG A 154 16.17 -16.81 7.53
CA ARG A 154 15.50 -15.91 8.47
C ARG A 154 13.97 -16.02 8.45
N PHE A 155 13.36 -16.25 7.29
CA PHE A 155 11.90 -16.37 7.15
C PHE A 155 11.43 -17.82 7.20
N ARG A 156 12.28 -18.78 6.81
CA ARG A 156 11.96 -20.23 6.85
C ARG A 156 11.56 -20.71 8.25
N ARG A 157 12.12 -20.12 9.30
CA ARG A 157 11.81 -20.44 10.70
C ARG A 157 10.37 -20.12 11.12
N PHE A 158 9.69 -19.21 10.42
CA PHE A 158 8.27 -18.87 10.69
C PHE A 158 7.28 -19.83 10.00
N SER A 159 7.76 -20.97 9.50
CA SER A 159 6.90 -21.97 8.89
C SER A 159 5.99 -22.68 9.89
N GLY A 160 6.42 -22.82 11.16
CA GLY A 160 5.69 -23.51 12.24
C GLY A 160 4.82 -22.61 13.10
N ALA A 161 5.38 -21.53 13.65
CA ALA A 161 4.65 -20.54 14.46
C ALA A 161 5.23 -19.14 14.25
N MET A 162 4.36 -18.12 14.22
CA MET A 162 4.79 -16.73 14.23
C MET A 162 4.87 -16.24 15.67
N PRO A 163 6.01 -15.69 16.11
CA PRO A 163 6.07 -15.03 17.40
C PRO A 163 5.17 -13.79 17.41
N VAL A 164 4.58 -13.52 18.56
CA VAL A 164 3.77 -12.30 18.76
C VAL A 164 4.73 -11.16 19.04
N ALA A 165 4.66 -10.09 18.24
CA ALA A 165 5.43 -8.87 18.50
C ALA A 165 5.01 -8.23 19.83
N GLU A 166 5.97 -7.59 20.50
CA GLU A 166 5.80 -6.93 21.79
C GLU A 166 4.72 -5.83 21.75
N ASP A 167 4.67 -5.11 20.63
CA ASP A 167 3.70 -4.06 20.33
C ASP A 167 2.52 -4.58 19.47
N LYS A 168 2.45 -5.89 19.22
CA LYS A 168 1.50 -6.52 18.29
C LYS A 168 1.50 -5.91 16.88
N GLY A 169 2.51 -5.14 16.49
CA GLY A 169 2.58 -4.40 15.22
C GLY A 169 1.86 -3.04 15.20
N PHE A 170 1.46 -2.50 16.35
CA PHE A 170 0.80 -1.19 16.44
C PHE A 170 1.69 -0.05 15.94
N GLU A 171 2.98 -0.03 16.25
CA GLU A 171 3.89 1.03 15.81
C GLU A 171 4.17 0.95 14.31
N GLY A 172 4.33 -0.27 13.78
CA GLY A 172 4.44 -0.51 12.34
C GLY A 172 3.21 -0.01 11.58
N ALA A 173 2.00 -0.37 12.04
CA ALA A 173 0.74 0.14 11.49
C ALA A 173 0.65 1.67 11.56
N SER A 174 1.11 2.26 12.66
CA SER A 174 1.13 3.72 12.88
C SER A 174 2.08 4.45 11.93
N ILE A 175 3.25 3.87 11.62
CA ILE A 175 4.13 4.36 10.56
C ILE A 175 3.41 4.32 9.21
N LEU A 176 2.83 3.17 8.84
CA LEU A 176 2.11 3.03 7.56
C LEU A 176 1.00 4.06 7.43
N MET A 177 0.21 4.26 8.49
CA MET A 177 -0.85 5.26 8.53
C MET A 177 -0.32 6.69 8.38
N THR A 178 0.80 7.01 9.03
CA THR A 178 1.41 8.34 8.94
C THR A 178 1.90 8.62 7.52
N VAL A 179 2.64 7.68 6.91
CA VAL A 179 3.21 7.86 5.57
C VAL A 179 2.11 7.91 4.52
N LEU A 180 1.21 6.92 4.49
CA LEU A 180 0.12 6.87 3.52
C LEU A 180 -0.89 8.01 3.72
N GLY A 181 -1.15 8.41 4.96
CA GLY A 181 -1.96 9.58 5.28
C GLY A 181 -1.36 10.87 4.75
N THR A 182 -0.04 11.04 4.87
CA THR A 182 0.66 12.23 4.36
C THR A 182 0.64 12.26 2.83
N CYS A 183 0.84 11.12 2.16
CA CYS A 183 0.67 11.00 0.71
C CYS A 183 -0.75 11.41 0.28
N GLY A 184 -1.77 10.90 0.98
CA GLY A 184 -3.17 11.23 0.71
C GLY A 184 -3.49 12.71 0.97
N ALA A 185 -2.96 13.30 2.03
CA ALA A 185 -3.16 14.71 2.38
C ALA A 185 -2.56 15.63 1.31
N LEU A 186 -1.34 15.35 0.86
CA LEU A 186 -0.70 16.14 -0.18
C LEU A 186 -1.44 15.98 -1.52
N ALA A 187 -1.78 14.76 -1.92
CA ALA A 187 -2.51 14.51 -3.17
C ALA A 187 -3.89 15.19 -3.19
N SER A 188 -4.68 15.03 -2.12
CA SER A 188 -6.03 15.62 -2.01
C SER A 188 -6.00 17.14 -1.90
N SER A 189 -5.04 17.72 -1.17
CA SER A 189 -4.86 19.17 -1.07
C SER A 189 -4.47 19.78 -2.41
N MET A 190 -3.56 19.14 -3.15
CA MET A 190 -3.22 19.58 -4.50
C MET A 190 -4.42 19.50 -5.45
N PHE A 191 -5.19 18.40 -5.37
CA PHE A 191 -6.43 18.28 -6.16
C PHE A 191 -7.43 19.39 -5.84
N LEU A 192 -7.58 19.74 -4.56
CA LEU A 192 -8.43 20.85 -4.13
C LEU A 192 -7.96 22.19 -4.71
N ILE A 193 -6.66 22.50 -4.59
CA ILE A 193 -6.10 23.75 -5.13
C ILE A 193 -6.32 23.83 -6.65
N MET A 194 -6.14 22.73 -7.37
CA MET A 194 -6.37 22.67 -8.81
C MET A 194 -7.84 22.92 -9.16
N MET A 195 -8.78 22.30 -8.43
CA MET A 195 -10.21 22.55 -8.63
C MET A 195 -10.58 24.00 -8.41
N LEU A 196 -10.09 24.61 -7.33
CA LEU A 196 -10.32 26.02 -7.02
C LEU A 196 -9.70 26.94 -8.10
N SER A 197 -8.58 26.54 -8.68
CA SER A 197 -7.87 27.29 -9.71
C SER A 197 -8.49 27.16 -11.10
N ALA A 198 -9.25 26.10 -11.38
CA ALA A 198 -9.92 25.88 -12.67
C ALA A 198 -11.08 26.87 -12.93
N GLY A 199 -11.44 27.70 -11.94
CA GLY A 199 -12.38 28.81 -12.08
C GLY A 199 -13.84 28.43 -11.92
N GLY A 200 -14.71 29.45 -11.99
CA GLY A 200 -16.13 29.33 -11.63
C GLY A 200 -16.98 28.41 -12.51
N ARG A 201 -16.59 28.14 -13.77
CA ARG A 201 -17.43 27.34 -14.70
C ARG A 201 -17.53 25.86 -14.31
N ALA A 202 -16.49 25.27 -13.75
CA ALA A 202 -16.55 23.90 -13.25
C ALA A 202 -17.43 23.83 -11.99
N MET A 203 -17.29 24.84 -11.11
CA MET A 203 -18.02 24.96 -9.85
C MET A 203 -19.46 25.46 -10.00
N SER A 204 -19.83 26.04 -11.15
CA SER A 204 -21.21 26.48 -11.42
C SER A 204 -22.15 25.33 -11.76
N SER A 205 -21.61 24.11 -11.95
CA SER A 205 -22.41 22.91 -12.16
C SER A 205 -22.64 22.18 -10.82
N GLY A 206 -23.84 21.66 -10.59
CA GLY A 206 -24.15 20.85 -9.41
C GLY A 206 -23.14 19.72 -9.14
N PRO A 207 -22.77 18.89 -10.15
CA PRO A 207 -21.75 17.86 -9.99
C PRO A 207 -20.37 18.41 -9.61
N GLY A 208 -19.98 19.58 -10.13
CA GLY A 208 -18.72 20.22 -9.78
C GLY A 208 -18.63 20.60 -8.30
N VAL A 209 -19.73 21.12 -7.73
CA VAL A 209 -19.83 21.41 -6.28
C VAL A 209 -19.71 20.13 -5.45
N LEU A 210 -20.37 19.04 -5.89
CA LEU A 210 -20.28 17.76 -5.17
C LEU A 210 -18.87 17.16 -5.21
N ILE A 211 -18.16 17.26 -6.33
CA ILE A 211 -16.75 16.84 -6.41
C ILE A 211 -15.89 17.70 -5.47
N LEU A 212 -16.11 19.02 -5.42
CA LEU A 212 -15.39 19.91 -4.52
C LEU A 212 -15.57 19.48 -3.06
N ILE A 213 -16.82 19.25 -2.64
CA ILE A 213 -17.14 18.75 -1.29
C ILE A 213 -16.47 17.40 -1.03
N ALA A 214 -16.54 16.47 -1.99
CA ALA A 214 -15.88 15.17 -1.87
C ALA A 214 -14.37 15.29 -1.66
N VAL A 215 -13.71 16.21 -2.34
CA VAL A 215 -12.28 16.45 -2.19
C VAL A 215 -11.95 17.06 -0.84
N VAL A 216 -12.76 18.01 -0.36
CA VAL A 216 -12.62 18.55 1.01
C VAL A 216 -12.74 17.42 2.04
N LEU A 217 -13.70 16.50 1.88
CA LEU A 217 -13.82 15.32 2.72
C LEU A 217 -12.58 14.42 2.64
N LEU A 218 -11.97 14.24 1.46
CA LEU A 218 -10.71 13.49 1.31
C LEU A 218 -9.51 14.17 2.02
N VAL A 219 -9.47 15.50 2.04
CA VAL A 219 -8.47 16.26 2.82
C VAL A 219 -8.67 16.03 4.32
N ILE A 220 -9.90 16.18 4.83
CA ILE A 220 -10.23 15.93 6.24
C ILE A 220 -9.88 14.48 6.62
N ARG A 221 -10.27 13.52 5.79
CA ARG A 221 -9.95 12.10 5.96
C ARG A 221 -8.45 11.89 6.08
N SER A 222 -7.66 12.52 5.22
CA SER A 222 -6.20 12.39 5.23
C SER A 222 -5.58 13.02 6.48
N GLY A 223 -6.14 14.14 6.97
CA GLY A 223 -5.76 14.72 8.26
C GLY A 223 -6.01 13.77 9.43
N LEU A 224 -7.21 13.18 9.53
CA LEU A 224 -7.55 12.18 10.54
C LEU A 224 -6.64 10.94 10.45
N HIS A 225 -6.28 10.54 9.23
CA HIS A 225 -5.39 9.42 8.96
C HIS A 225 -3.97 9.67 9.53
N VAL A 226 -3.40 10.84 9.25
CA VAL A 226 -2.09 11.26 9.78
C VAL A 226 -2.15 11.39 11.30
N GLN A 227 -3.21 11.99 11.84
CA GLN A 227 -3.39 12.16 13.29
C GLN A 227 -3.43 10.82 14.02
N ALA A 228 -4.17 9.84 13.50
CA ALA A 228 -4.23 8.50 14.06
C ALA A 228 -2.85 7.81 14.02
N GLY A 229 -2.12 7.92 12.91
CA GLY A 229 -0.75 7.40 12.81
C GLY A 229 0.23 8.06 13.79
N LEU A 230 0.24 9.40 13.88
CA LEU A 230 1.10 10.13 14.79
C LEU A 230 0.78 9.86 16.27
N SER A 231 -0.48 9.60 16.61
CA SER A 231 -0.86 9.20 17.97
C SER A 231 -0.17 7.91 18.38
N GLY A 232 -0.23 6.88 17.53
CA GLY A 232 0.43 5.60 17.80
C GLY A 232 1.95 5.68 17.89
N LEU A 233 2.57 6.69 17.26
CA LEU A 233 4.01 6.92 17.36
C LEU A 233 4.43 7.72 18.59
N ARG A 234 3.56 8.61 19.10
CA ARG A 234 3.89 9.52 20.21
C ARG A 234 3.50 8.96 21.57
N THR A 235 2.27 8.46 21.68
CA THR A 235 1.71 8.08 22.99
C THR A 235 2.08 6.67 23.40
N THR A 236 2.09 6.40 24.70
CA THR A 236 2.15 5.03 25.25
C THR A 236 0.76 4.40 25.40
N SER A 237 -0.32 5.19 25.25
CA SER A 237 -1.69 4.70 25.35
C SER A 237 -2.17 4.10 24.02
N VAL A 238 -2.43 2.79 24.05
CA VAL A 238 -3.03 2.04 22.93
C VAL A 238 -4.46 2.50 22.70
N ASP A 239 -5.23 2.75 23.77
CA ASP A 239 -6.65 3.10 23.69
C ASP A 239 -6.90 4.35 22.84
N ARG A 240 -6.10 5.40 23.05
CA ARG A 240 -6.20 6.63 22.25
C ARG A 240 -5.92 6.38 20.78
N SER A 241 -4.93 5.53 20.49
CA SER A 241 -4.54 5.21 19.11
C SER A 241 -5.63 4.38 18.41
N VAL A 242 -6.24 3.44 19.12
CA VAL A 242 -7.39 2.66 18.64
C VAL A 242 -8.61 3.54 18.41
N GLU A 243 -8.92 4.45 19.34
CA GLU A 243 -10.03 5.40 19.21
C GLU A 243 -9.88 6.27 17.96
N LEU A 244 -8.69 6.86 17.76
CA LEU A 244 -8.40 7.69 16.59
C LEU A 244 -8.39 6.90 15.29
N ALA A 245 -7.86 5.67 15.29
CA ALA A 245 -7.90 4.77 14.14
C ALA A 245 -9.35 4.41 13.75
N ASN A 246 -10.23 4.17 14.73
CA ASN A 246 -11.65 3.92 14.50
C ASN A 246 -12.39 5.16 13.98
N ARG A 247 -12.11 6.35 14.52
CA ARG A 247 -12.65 7.63 14.00
C ARG A 247 -12.24 7.86 12.55
N TYR A 248 -10.95 7.69 12.27
CA TYR A 248 -10.41 7.73 10.90
C TYR A 248 -11.16 6.73 10.00
N ALA A 249 -11.30 5.49 10.42
CA ALA A 249 -11.88 4.45 9.59
C ALA A 249 -13.35 4.71 9.27
N ASN A 250 -14.15 5.09 10.26
CA ASN A 250 -15.57 5.41 10.09
C ASN A 250 -15.74 6.60 9.12
N PHE A 251 -14.99 7.68 9.32
CA PHE A 251 -15.02 8.82 8.41
C PHE A 251 -14.49 8.47 7.02
N GLY A 252 -13.49 7.59 6.94
CA GLY A 252 -12.90 7.09 5.70
C GLY A 252 -13.89 6.33 4.82
N VAL A 253 -14.79 5.55 5.43
CA VAL A 253 -15.88 4.86 4.70
C VAL A 253 -16.92 5.86 4.20
N ILE A 254 -17.37 6.78 5.06
CA ILE A 254 -18.38 7.79 4.69
C ILE A 254 -17.88 8.65 3.53
N SER A 255 -16.68 9.22 3.66
CA SER A 255 -16.06 10.05 2.62
C SER A 255 -15.82 9.30 1.30
N ALA A 256 -15.55 7.98 1.34
CA ALA A 256 -15.43 7.16 0.14
C ALA A 256 -16.76 7.06 -0.62
N PHE A 257 -17.88 6.82 0.07
CA PHE A 257 -19.21 6.82 -0.56
C PHE A 257 -19.58 8.19 -1.11
N CYS A 258 -19.31 9.28 -0.37
CA CYS A 258 -19.56 10.63 -0.86
C CYS A 258 -18.76 10.93 -2.13
N ALA A 259 -17.46 10.58 -2.16
CA ALA A 259 -16.62 10.78 -3.34
C ALA A 259 -17.06 9.93 -4.54
N ALA A 260 -17.38 8.65 -4.31
CA ALA A 260 -17.89 7.77 -5.36
C ALA A 260 -19.23 8.27 -5.91
N GLY A 261 -20.14 8.72 -5.04
CA GLY A 261 -21.44 9.29 -5.43
C GLY A 261 -21.30 10.58 -6.23
N ALA A 262 -20.41 11.50 -5.81
CA ALA A 262 -20.12 12.71 -6.57
C ALA A 262 -19.60 12.41 -7.98
N ILE A 263 -18.71 11.42 -8.09
CA ILE A 263 -18.16 10.97 -9.36
C ILE A 263 -19.22 10.30 -10.23
N LEU A 264 -20.10 9.48 -9.65
CA LEU A 264 -21.23 8.89 -10.38
C LEU A 264 -22.14 9.96 -10.98
N LEU A 265 -22.51 10.97 -10.20
CA LEU A 265 -23.35 12.07 -10.67
C LEU A 265 -22.65 12.90 -11.75
N LEU A 266 -21.34 13.13 -11.62
CA LEU A 266 -20.53 13.76 -12.67
C LEU A 266 -20.57 12.93 -13.95
N MET A 267 -20.39 11.61 -13.87
CA MET A 267 -20.45 10.71 -15.03
C MET A 267 -21.83 10.74 -15.69
N MET A 268 -22.92 10.67 -14.92
CA MET A 268 -24.28 10.75 -15.45
C MET A 268 -24.56 12.09 -16.15
N SER A 269 -24.04 13.18 -15.59
CA SER A 269 -24.15 14.52 -16.18
C SER A 269 -23.40 14.61 -17.51
N MET A 270 -22.16 14.09 -17.57
CA MET A 270 -21.37 14.09 -18.81
C MET A 270 -22.01 13.23 -19.92
N MET A 271 -22.68 12.13 -19.55
CA MET A 271 -23.33 11.23 -20.50
C MET A 271 -24.75 11.65 -20.90
N ARG A 272 -25.15 12.90 -20.60
CA ARG A 272 -26.51 13.44 -20.88
C ARG A 272 -27.62 12.51 -20.36
N GLY A 273 -27.42 11.91 -19.19
CA GLY A 273 -28.39 11.02 -18.55
C GLY A 273 -28.41 9.57 -19.06
N ARG A 274 -27.58 9.19 -20.03
CA ARG A 274 -27.45 7.79 -20.43
C ARG A 274 -26.63 7.04 -19.39
N PHE A 275 -27.25 6.05 -18.74
CA PHE A 275 -26.56 5.20 -17.78
C PHE A 275 -25.79 4.10 -18.51
N ASP A 276 -24.46 4.15 -18.44
CA ASP A 276 -23.59 3.07 -18.90
C ASP A 276 -23.23 2.17 -17.70
N PRO A 277 -23.63 0.88 -17.69
CA PRO A 277 -23.27 -0.07 -16.63
C PRO A 277 -21.77 -0.13 -16.38
N SER A 278 -20.96 0.12 -17.40
CA SER A 278 -19.51 0.12 -17.26
C SER A 278 -19.05 1.28 -16.36
N GLY A 279 -19.71 2.45 -16.40
CA GLY A 279 -19.43 3.57 -15.52
C GLY A 279 -19.70 3.26 -14.04
N LEU A 280 -20.69 2.43 -13.76
CA LEU A 280 -20.93 1.92 -12.40
C LEU A 280 -19.77 1.05 -11.92
N ILE A 281 -19.22 0.19 -12.78
CA ILE A 281 -18.05 -0.65 -12.46
C ILE A 281 -16.85 0.22 -12.06
N PHE A 282 -16.61 1.32 -12.79
CA PHE A 282 -15.59 2.31 -12.43
C PHE A 282 -15.82 2.92 -11.04
N VAL A 283 -17.03 3.40 -10.78
CA VAL A 283 -17.40 4.02 -9.49
C VAL A 283 -17.26 3.04 -8.34
N VAL A 284 -17.71 1.80 -8.52
CA VAL A 284 -17.59 0.72 -7.53
C VAL A 284 -16.12 0.39 -7.26
N GLY A 285 -15.30 0.26 -8.30
CA GLY A 285 -13.86 0.03 -8.17
C GLY A 285 -13.16 1.15 -7.41
N LEU A 286 -13.50 2.41 -7.72
CA LEU A 286 -12.96 3.58 -7.02
C LEU A 286 -13.42 3.65 -5.56
N CYS A 287 -14.72 3.42 -5.31
CA CYS A 287 -15.28 3.36 -3.96
C CYS A 287 -14.57 2.29 -3.13
N TRP A 288 -14.39 1.09 -3.70
CA TRP A 288 -13.65 0.00 -3.06
C TRP A 288 -12.20 0.40 -2.74
N MET A 289 -11.50 1.02 -3.70
CA MET A 289 -10.14 1.52 -3.50
C MET A 289 -10.06 2.49 -2.31
N LEU A 290 -11.00 3.43 -2.25
CA LEU A 290 -11.08 4.41 -1.17
C LEU A 290 -11.50 3.78 0.16
N MET A 291 -12.36 2.76 0.20
CA MET A 291 -12.77 2.12 1.46
C MET A 291 -11.76 1.11 2.01
N SER A 292 -10.92 0.54 1.15
CA SER A 292 -10.07 -0.60 1.49
C SER A 292 -9.18 -0.36 2.71
N TRP A 293 -8.43 0.74 2.72
CA TRP A 293 -7.50 1.04 3.81
C TRP A 293 -8.21 1.36 5.15
N PRO A 294 -9.25 2.22 5.20
CA PRO A 294 -10.09 2.40 6.40
C PRO A 294 -10.58 1.09 7.01
N LEU A 295 -11.10 0.17 6.19
CA LEU A 295 -11.63 -1.11 6.66
C LEU A 295 -10.53 -2.04 7.19
N ILE A 296 -9.38 -2.08 6.52
CA ILE A 296 -8.20 -2.85 6.98
C ILE A 296 -7.73 -2.34 8.34
N ILE A 297 -7.60 -1.02 8.50
CA ILE A 297 -7.17 -0.39 9.76
C ILE A 297 -8.19 -0.64 10.88
N ARG A 298 -9.48 -0.42 10.62
CA ARG A 298 -10.54 -0.69 11.61
C ARG A 298 -10.46 -2.12 12.13
N ARG A 299 -10.36 -3.08 11.21
CA ARG A 299 -10.27 -4.50 11.54
C ARG A 299 -9.01 -4.79 12.37
N PHE A 300 -7.85 -4.31 11.92
CA PHE A 300 -6.57 -4.53 12.59
C PHE A 300 -6.57 -4.04 14.03
N PHE A 301 -7.02 -2.81 14.28
CA PHE A 301 -7.05 -2.21 15.63
C PHE A 301 -8.13 -2.85 16.50
N SER A 302 -9.34 -3.08 15.96
CA SER A 302 -10.46 -3.65 16.73
C SER A 302 -10.19 -5.09 17.19
N GLU A 303 -9.65 -5.94 16.31
CA GLU A 303 -9.37 -7.33 16.68
C GLU A 303 -8.23 -7.43 17.72
N ARG A 304 -7.24 -6.54 17.66
CA ARG A 304 -6.17 -6.49 18.67
C ARG A 304 -6.68 -5.98 20.01
N GLN A 305 -7.48 -4.92 20.01
CA GLN A 305 -8.14 -4.43 21.22
C GLN A 305 -9.02 -5.52 21.85
N PHE A 306 -9.79 -6.24 21.05
CA PHE A 306 -10.60 -7.35 21.54
C PHE A 306 -9.73 -8.48 22.13
N ALA A 307 -8.62 -8.82 21.48
CA ALA A 307 -7.67 -9.79 22.01
C ALA A 307 -7.04 -9.35 23.35
N ASP A 308 -6.77 -8.05 23.51
CA ASP A 308 -6.32 -7.48 24.79
C ASP A 308 -7.39 -7.61 25.89
N LEU A 309 -8.64 -7.26 25.58
CA LEU A 309 -9.76 -7.37 26.53
C LEU A 309 -9.99 -8.83 26.95
N MET A 310 -9.86 -9.79 26.03
CA MET A 310 -10.03 -11.21 26.32
C MET A 310 -8.88 -11.81 27.14
N ALA A 311 -7.69 -11.19 27.11
CA ALA A 311 -6.56 -11.64 27.93
C ALA A 311 -6.69 -11.23 29.41
N GLY A 312 -7.56 -10.26 29.73
CA GLY A 312 -7.81 -9.78 31.09
C GLY A 312 -6.59 -9.13 31.75
N ASP A 313 -6.61 -9.00 33.08
CA ASP A 313 -5.53 -8.38 33.89
C ASP A 313 -4.20 -9.15 33.86
N GLY A 314 -4.22 -10.40 33.39
CA GLY A 314 -3.03 -11.23 33.15
C GLY A 314 -2.39 -11.01 31.77
N GLY A 315 -2.97 -10.17 30.92
CA GLY A 315 -2.44 -9.87 29.60
C GLY A 315 -1.06 -9.24 29.65
N THR A 316 -0.21 -9.56 28.67
CA THR A 316 1.09 -8.91 28.51
C THR A 316 0.88 -7.41 28.36
N VAL A 317 1.34 -6.62 29.35
CA VAL A 317 1.37 -5.15 29.27
C VAL A 317 1.97 -4.74 27.93
N HIS A 318 1.23 -3.94 27.16
CA HIS A 318 1.67 -3.46 25.85
C HIS A 318 3.06 -2.81 25.97
N ARG A 319 4.03 -3.31 25.20
CA ARG A 319 5.39 -2.79 25.16
C ARG A 319 5.64 -2.15 23.81
N ARG A 320 6.46 -1.10 23.80
CA ARG A 320 6.93 -0.51 22.54
C ARG A 320 7.77 -1.52 21.77
N SER A 321 7.72 -1.42 20.45
CA SER A 321 8.55 -2.25 19.61
C SER A 321 10.01 -1.86 19.80
N PRO A 322 10.95 -2.83 19.88
CA PRO A 322 12.37 -2.51 20.08
C PRO A 322 12.96 -1.66 18.95
N ASP A 323 12.39 -1.75 17.75
CA ASP A 323 12.77 -0.99 16.57
C ASP A 323 11.94 0.29 16.34
N ALA A 324 11.04 0.59 17.27
CA ALA A 324 10.05 1.64 17.12
C ALA A 324 9.21 1.50 15.82
N GLY A 325 8.95 0.29 15.33
CA GLY A 325 8.18 0.04 14.10
C GLY A 325 8.94 0.33 12.79
N LEU A 326 10.24 0.64 12.82
CA LEU A 326 11.06 0.89 11.62
C LEU A 326 11.10 -0.30 10.64
N VAL A 327 10.86 -1.54 11.09
CA VAL A 327 10.70 -2.69 10.18
C VAL A 327 9.47 -2.50 9.30
N GLY A 328 8.39 -1.93 9.83
CA GLY A 328 7.19 -1.59 9.04
C GLY A 328 7.48 -0.56 7.95
N LEU A 329 8.35 0.42 8.22
CA LEU A 329 8.87 1.33 7.21
C LEU A 329 9.70 0.58 6.15
N GLY A 330 10.55 -0.36 6.58
CA GLY A 330 11.35 -1.20 5.68
C GLY A 330 10.48 -1.97 4.68
N TRP A 331 9.40 -2.61 5.16
CA TRP A 331 8.45 -3.30 4.29
C TRP A 331 7.73 -2.36 3.32
N LEU A 332 7.40 -1.14 3.74
CA LEU A 332 6.82 -0.13 2.86
C LEU A 332 7.79 0.28 1.74
N LEU A 333 9.05 0.57 2.08
CA LEU A 333 10.07 0.92 1.09
C LEU A 333 10.31 -0.22 0.10
N PHE A 334 10.37 -1.45 0.61
CA PHE A 334 10.58 -2.63 -0.21
C PHE A 334 9.40 -2.89 -1.15
N ALA A 335 8.16 -2.82 -0.66
CA ALA A 335 6.96 -2.93 -1.49
C ALA A 335 6.88 -1.83 -2.56
N HIS A 336 7.18 -0.58 -2.18
CA HIS A 336 7.23 0.54 -3.11
C HIS A 336 8.33 0.33 -4.17
N ALA A 337 9.47 -0.26 -3.82
CA ALA A 337 10.56 -0.51 -4.76
C ALA A 337 10.13 -1.56 -5.79
N MET A 338 9.49 -2.64 -5.34
CA MET A 338 8.96 -3.69 -6.22
C MET A 338 7.84 -3.19 -7.13
N MET A 339 7.00 -2.28 -6.66
CA MET A 339 6.02 -1.58 -7.50
C MET A 339 6.72 -0.76 -8.59
N SER A 340 7.77 -0.01 -8.23
CA SER A 340 8.57 0.76 -9.20
C SER A 340 9.28 -0.14 -10.22
N VAL A 341 9.83 -1.29 -9.80
CA VAL A 341 10.36 -2.31 -10.74
C VAL A 341 9.26 -2.78 -11.67
N ALA A 342 8.08 -3.13 -11.14
CA ALA A 342 6.96 -3.63 -11.94
C ALA A 342 6.51 -2.65 -13.02
N LEU A 343 6.60 -1.34 -12.75
CA LEU A 343 6.29 -0.27 -13.70
C LEU A 343 7.44 0.04 -14.68
N LEU A 344 8.69 -0.20 -14.27
CA LEU A 344 9.88 0.01 -15.09
C LEU A 344 10.12 -1.13 -16.08
N VAL A 345 9.89 -2.38 -15.68
CA VAL A 345 10.20 -3.57 -16.50
C VAL A 345 9.55 -3.51 -17.89
N PRO A 346 8.26 -3.20 -18.07
CA PRO A 346 7.68 -3.09 -19.41
C PRO A 346 8.40 -2.08 -20.31
N GLN A 347 8.94 -1.00 -19.74
CA GLN A 347 9.65 0.05 -20.49
C GLN A 347 11.03 -0.39 -20.96
N LEU A 348 11.67 -1.35 -20.26
CA LEU A 348 12.95 -1.92 -20.66
C LEU A 348 12.85 -2.84 -21.88
N PHE A 349 11.65 -3.37 -22.15
CA PHE A 349 11.42 -4.33 -23.23
C PHE A 349 10.93 -3.68 -24.53
N VAL A 350 10.57 -2.40 -24.50
CA VAL A 350 10.03 -1.68 -25.67
C VAL A 350 11.00 -0.59 -26.10
N GLU A 351 11.33 -0.59 -27.38
CA GLU A 351 12.19 0.45 -27.93
C GLU A 351 11.46 1.81 -27.89
N PRO A 352 12.15 2.94 -27.62
CA PRO A 352 11.52 4.25 -27.48
C PRO A 352 10.62 4.71 -28.65
N GLY A 353 10.75 4.09 -29.83
CA GLY A 353 9.92 4.36 -31.01
C GLY A 353 8.73 3.43 -31.22
N GLU A 354 8.67 2.27 -30.53
CA GLU A 354 7.62 1.26 -30.75
C GLU A 354 6.38 1.48 -29.86
N MET A 355 6.51 2.24 -28.78
CA MET A 355 5.41 2.51 -27.88
C MET A 355 4.49 3.59 -28.45
N SER A 356 3.19 3.29 -28.58
CA SER A 356 2.22 4.30 -28.96
C SER A 356 2.25 5.48 -27.98
N ARG A 357 2.06 6.71 -28.47
CA ARG A 357 2.09 7.92 -27.62
C ARG A 357 1.16 7.81 -26.41
N GLY A 358 -0.03 7.23 -26.59
CA GLY A 358 -0.99 7.03 -25.50
C GLY A 358 -0.51 6.02 -24.46
N MET A 359 0.16 4.94 -24.88
CA MET A 359 0.73 3.95 -23.96
C MET A 359 1.94 4.51 -23.21
N ALA A 360 2.83 5.22 -23.91
CA ALA A 360 3.96 5.92 -23.29
C ALA A 360 3.48 6.95 -22.26
N GLN A 361 2.43 7.71 -22.59
CA GLN A 361 1.82 8.66 -21.67
C GLN A 361 1.17 7.96 -20.47
N GLY A 362 0.45 6.86 -20.67
CA GLY A 362 -0.15 6.08 -19.58
C GLY A 362 0.90 5.47 -18.65
N MET A 363 2.00 4.95 -19.20
CA MET A 363 3.13 4.46 -18.40
C MET A 363 3.84 5.58 -17.66
N ALA A 364 4.03 6.74 -18.30
CA ALA A 364 4.62 7.92 -17.65
C ALA A 364 3.72 8.44 -16.50
N MET A 365 2.40 8.37 -16.64
CA MET A 365 1.45 8.71 -15.58
C MET A 365 1.52 7.75 -14.38
N LEU A 366 1.80 6.46 -14.61
CA LEU A 366 1.87 5.46 -13.55
C LEU A 366 3.25 5.37 -12.90
N GLY A 367 4.34 5.51 -13.66
CA GLY A 367 5.73 5.30 -13.22
C GLY A 367 6.55 6.57 -12.95
N GLY A 368 6.01 7.75 -13.26
CA GLY A 368 6.75 9.01 -13.21
C GLY A 368 7.72 9.14 -14.39
N SER A 369 7.73 10.32 -15.01
CA SER A 369 8.65 10.64 -16.12
C SER A 369 10.06 10.87 -15.59
N VAL A 370 10.83 9.81 -15.36
CA VAL A 370 12.25 9.96 -15.07
C VAL A 370 12.98 10.24 -16.39
N ARG A 371 13.68 11.38 -16.45
CA ARG A 371 14.46 11.79 -17.64
C ARG A 371 15.55 10.79 -18.03
N SER A 372 15.98 9.95 -17.08
CA SER A 372 16.99 8.91 -17.27
C SER A 372 16.53 7.60 -16.65
N LEU A 373 16.44 6.56 -17.46
CA LEU A 373 16.10 5.21 -17.01
C LEU A 373 17.09 4.68 -15.95
N TRP A 374 18.37 5.04 -16.08
CA TRP A 374 19.41 4.66 -15.12
C TRP A 374 19.23 5.29 -13.75
N TRP A 375 18.68 6.50 -13.68
CA TRP A 375 18.35 7.13 -12.40
C TRP A 375 17.22 6.38 -11.70
N SER A 376 16.21 5.94 -12.45
CA SER A 376 15.15 5.08 -11.91
C SER A 376 15.72 3.78 -11.35
N VAL A 377 16.57 3.09 -12.12
CA VAL A 377 17.21 1.84 -11.68
C VAL A 377 18.02 2.06 -10.40
N GLY A 378 18.88 3.08 -10.36
CA GLY A 378 19.69 3.40 -9.20
C GLY A 378 18.87 3.73 -7.96
N LEU A 379 17.81 4.56 -8.11
CA LEU A 379 16.93 4.93 -7.02
C LEU A 379 16.12 3.73 -6.49
N ILE A 380 15.63 2.87 -7.39
CA ILE A 380 14.90 1.65 -7.04
C ILE A 380 15.82 0.68 -6.28
N ALA A 381 17.06 0.48 -6.75
CA ALA A 381 18.04 -0.37 -6.09
C ALA A 381 18.37 0.16 -4.69
N LEU A 382 18.62 1.46 -4.57
CA LEU A 382 18.89 2.12 -3.29
C LEU A 382 17.69 2.02 -2.33
N GLN A 383 16.47 2.18 -2.84
CA GLN A 383 15.25 2.03 -2.05
C GLN A 383 15.03 0.59 -1.59
N ALA A 384 15.23 -0.40 -2.46
CA ALA A 384 15.14 -1.81 -2.11
C ALA A 384 16.18 -2.19 -1.06
N TRP A 385 17.40 -1.68 -1.19
CA TRP A 385 18.47 -1.89 -0.22
C TRP A 385 18.15 -1.25 1.14
N ALA A 386 17.71 0.01 1.17
CA ALA A 386 17.28 0.65 2.40
C ALA A 386 16.11 -0.09 3.07
N GLY A 387 15.12 -0.54 2.27
CA GLY A 387 14.02 -1.37 2.75
C GLY A 387 14.50 -2.68 3.37
N TYR A 388 15.42 -3.39 2.70
CA TYR A 388 16.02 -4.62 3.20
C TYR A 388 16.79 -4.43 4.51
N GLU A 389 17.62 -3.38 4.59
CA GLU A 389 18.42 -3.08 5.78
C GLU A 389 17.56 -2.68 6.99
N LEU A 390 16.48 -1.93 6.74
CA LEU A 390 15.47 -1.64 7.76
C LEU A 390 14.75 -2.91 8.20
N VAL A 391 14.28 -3.77 7.28
CA VAL A 391 13.65 -5.05 7.69
C VAL A 391 14.63 -5.91 8.49
N ARG A 392 15.91 -5.90 8.11
CA ARG A 392 16.95 -6.65 8.80
C ARG A 392 17.29 -6.09 10.19
N MET A 393 17.16 -4.78 10.39
CA MET A 393 17.72 -4.01 11.52
C MET A 393 19.23 -4.21 11.67
N SER A 394 19.99 -4.09 10.58
CA SER A 394 21.47 -4.13 10.65
C SER A 394 22.05 -2.97 11.44
N SER A 395 23.32 -3.01 11.84
CA SER A 395 23.98 -1.86 12.49
C SER A 395 23.99 -0.59 11.63
N THR A 396 23.88 -0.74 10.30
CA THR A 396 23.93 0.36 9.32
C THR A 396 22.55 0.83 8.85
N HIS A 397 21.44 0.24 9.34
CA HIS A 397 20.09 0.53 8.83
C HIS A 397 19.75 2.03 8.82
N ARG A 398 20.17 2.77 9.87
CA ARG A 398 19.89 4.22 9.95
C ARG A 398 20.66 5.04 8.92
N ILE A 399 21.92 4.69 8.73
CA ILE A 399 22.80 5.36 7.77
C ILE A 399 22.26 5.14 6.37
N ILE A 400 21.99 3.89 6.00
CA ILE A 400 21.51 3.52 4.66
C ILE A 400 20.13 4.12 4.39
N GLY A 401 19.21 4.08 5.36
CA GLY A 401 17.91 4.73 5.26
C GLY A 401 18.00 6.24 5.06
N THR A 402 18.94 6.91 5.75
CA THR A 402 19.20 8.35 5.60
C THR A 402 19.80 8.68 4.25
N VAL A 403 20.80 7.92 3.79
CA VAL A 403 21.43 8.08 2.47
C VAL A 403 20.40 7.93 1.35
N TYR A 404 19.58 6.87 1.40
CA TYR A 404 18.45 6.70 0.49
C TYR A 404 17.55 7.93 0.48
N ALA A 405 17.09 8.36 1.66
CA ALA A 405 16.13 9.44 1.76
C ALA A 405 16.65 10.76 1.18
N ILE A 406 17.91 11.12 1.47
CA ILE A 406 18.54 12.34 0.95
C ILE A 406 18.64 12.28 -0.57
N ILE A 407 19.19 11.20 -1.13
CA ILE A 407 19.36 11.03 -2.58
C ILE A 407 18.00 11.06 -3.27
N ALA A 408 17.01 10.33 -2.73
CA ALA A 408 15.67 10.29 -3.26
C ALA A 408 14.98 11.65 -3.23
N ILE A 409 15.12 12.44 -2.16
CA ILE A 409 14.59 13.82 -2.09
C ILE A 409 15.21 14.69 -3.19
N ILE A 410 16.54 14.67 -3.34
CA ILE A 410 17.24 15.48 -4.35
C ILE A 410 16.75 15.12 -5.75
N ILE A 411 16.70 13.83 -6.07
CA ILE A 411 16.23 13.34 -7.38
C ILE A 411 14.76 13.69 -7.59
N SER A 412 13.89 13.46 -6.61
CA SER A 412 12.46 13.77 -6.71
C SER A 412 12.23 15.27 -6.92
N VAL A 413 12.92 16.15 -6.18
CA VAL A 413 12.84 17.61 -6.39
C VAL A 413 13.31 17.99 -7.79
N TYR A 414 14.43 17.43 -8.25
CA TYR A 414 14.94 17.69 -9.60
C TYR A 414 13.95 17.27 -10.69
N LEU A 415 13.40 16.06 -10.60
CA LEU A 415 12.46 15.52 -11.60
C LEU A 415 11.11 16.23 -11.60
N THR A 416 10.67 16.68 -10.44
CA THR A 416 9.36 17.34 -10.26
C THR A 416 9.47 18.85 -10.43
N TRP A 417 10.68 19.41 -10.52
CA TRP A 417 10.93 20.83 -10.72
C TRP A 417 10.12 21.46 -11.86
N PRO A 418 10.00 20.87 -13.06
CA PRO A 418 9.17 21.44 -14.12
C PRO A 418 7.68 21.50 -13.74
N VAL A 419 7.18 20.50 -13.02
CA VAL A 419 5.80 20.48 -12.51
C VAL A 419 5.62 21.56 -11.44
N LEU A 420 6.59 21.73 -10.54
CA LEU A 420 6.60 22.81 -9.54
C LEU A 420 6.63 24.19 -10.20
N GLN A 421 7.36 24.36 -11.29
CA GLN A 421 7.31 25.61 -12.08
C GLN A 421 5.95 25.81 -12.72
N ALA A 422 5.36 24.74 -13.27
CA ALA A 422 4.03 24.80 -13.87
C ALA A 422 2.94 25.13 -12.84
N LEU A 423 3.13 24.85 -11.54
CA LEU A 423 2.21 25.26 -10.47
C LEU A 423 1.99 26.78 -10.41
N LYS A 424 2.94 27.59 -10.88
CA LYS A 424 2.75 29.04 -11.05
C LYS A 424 1.61 29.37 -12.04
N HIS A 425 1.27 28.41 -12.89
CA HIS A 425 0.21 28.49 -13.90
C HIS A 425 -0.88 27.44 -13.65
N ILE A 426 -1.13 27.09 -12.39
CA ILE A 426 -2.08 26.03 -12.01
C ILE A 426 -3.47 26.19 -12.62
N GLY A 427 -3.96 27.43 -12.82
CA GLY A 427 -5.23 27.69 -13.48
C GLY A 427 -5.30 27.31 -14.97
N ARG A 428 -4.16 27.00 -15.60
CA ARG A 428 -4.06 26.53 -16.99
C ARG A 428 -3.71 25.03 -17.11
N MET A 429 -3.52 24.34 -15.99
CA MET A 429 -3.24 22.90 -16.04
C MET A 429 -4.48 22.12 -16.46
N GLY A 430 -4.36 21.37 -17.55
CA GLY A 430 -5.37 20.40 -17.93
C GLY A 430 -5.40 19.18 -16.99
N PRO A 431 -6.36 18.26 -17.19
CA PRO A 431 -6.48 17.01 -16.41
C PRO A 431 -5.23 16.14 -16.38
N GLN A 432 -4.37 16.25 -17.40
CA GLN A 432 -3.09 15.54 -17.44
C GLN A 432 -2.11 16.01 -16.36
N GLY A 433 -2.12 17.31 -16.02
CA GLY A 433 -1.32 17.84 -14.91
C GLY A 433 -1.77 17.23 -13.58
N ILE A 434 -3.08 17.08 -13.39
CA ILE A 434 -3.70 16.47 -12.20
C ILE A 434 -3.15 15.05 -11.95
N ALA A 435 -3.12 14.23 -13.00
CA ALA A 435 -2.67 12.84 -12.89
C ALA A 435 -1.19 12.70 -12.49
N MET A 436 -0.35 13.70 -12.81
CA MET A 436 1.09 13.67 -12.46
C MET A 436 1.36 13.97 -10.98
N PHE A 437 0.41 14.56 -10.25
CA PHE A 437 0.62 14.94 -8.84
C PHE A 437 0.61 13.76 -7.87
N ILE A 438 -0.14 12.69 -8.17
CA ILE A 438 -0.21 11.52 -7.27
C ILE A 438 1.14 10.81 -7.19
N PRO A 439 1.81 10.46 -8.31
CA PRO A 439 3.16 9.91 -8.27
C PRO A 439 4.16 10.86 -7.60
N MET A 440 4.06 12.17 -7.87
CA MET A 440 4.91 13.18 -7.24
C MET A 440 4.78 13.18 -5.72
N ALA A 441 3.54 13.06 -5.20
CA ALA A 441 3.30 13.02 -3.76
C ALA A 441 4.00 11.83 -3.11
N MET A 442 3.89 10.64 -3.69
CA MET A 442 4.57 9.46 -3.15
C MET A 442 6.11 9.58 -3.25
N GLN A 443 6.61 10.07 -4.39
CA GLN A 443 8.04 10.23 -4.65
C GLN A 443 8.73 11.21 -3.69
N LEU A 444 8.00 12.16 -3.11
CA LEU A 444 8.53 13.10 -2.13
C LEU A 444 8.25 12.66 -0.69
N VAL A 445 7.00 12.26 -0.39
CA VAL A 445 6.58 11.97 0.99
C VAL A 445 7.28 10.74 1.55
N ILE A 446 7.47 9.68 0.76
CA ILE A 446 8.10 8.45 1.25
C ILE A 446 9.57 8.71 1.68
N PRO A 447 10.42 9.35 0.86
CA PRO A 447 11.77 9.74 1.28
C PRO A 447 11.79 10.69 2.48
N VAL A 448 10.98 11.75 2.49
CA VAL A 448 10.95 12.71 3.61
C VAL A 448 10.53 12.02 4.91
N ALA A 449 9.48 11.20 4.86
CA ALA A 449 9.06 10.44 6.03
C ALA A 449 10.14 9.44 6.47
N THR A 450 10.85 8.82 5.53
CA THR A 450 11.98 7.94 5.85
C THR A 450 13.08 8.68 6.58
N LEU A 451 13.49 9.86 6.08
CA LEU A 451 14.50 10.71 6.71
C LEU A 451 14.13 11.05 8.16
N ILE A 452 12.88 11.48 8.37
CA ILE A 452 12.38 11.88 9.69
C ILE A 452 12.28 10.68 10.63
N LEU A 453 11.69 9.57 10.17
CA LEU A 453 11.39 8.41 11.01
C LEU A 453 12.65 7.66 11.41
N VAL A 454 13.61 7.49 10.50
CA VAL A 454 14.87 6.79 10.77
C VAL A 454 15.76 7.56 11.76
N ASN A 455 15.69 8.90 11.74
CA ASN A 455 16.47 9.77 12.61
C ASN A 455 15.69 10.25 13.85
N ARG A 456 14.50 9.72 14.10
CA ARG A 456 13.71 10.12 15.26
C ARG A 456 14.39 9.65 16.55
N ASN A 457 14.38 10.50 17.57
CA ASN A 457 14.78 10.10 18.90
C ASN A 457 13.76 9.12 19.46
N ILE A 458 14.11 7.84 19.42
CA ILE A 458 13.37 6.79 20.11
C ILE A 458 13.74 6.95 21.58
N ALA A 459 12.81 7.43 22.39
CA ALA A 459 13.00 7.43 23.83
C ALA A 459 13.40 6.00 24.22
N PRO A 460 14.58 5.80 24.84
CA PRO A 460 15.03 4.47 25.22
C PRO A 460 13.88 3.85 25.99
N THR A 461 13.46 2.67 25.53
CA THR A 461 12.43 1.89 26.17
C THR A 461 12.65 2.00 27.67
N ALA A 462 11.63 2.46 28.41
CA ALA A 462 11.59 2.21 29.83
C ALA A 462 11.94 0.74 29.95
N GLN A 463 13.17 0.46 30.41
CA GLN A 463 13.67 -0.90 30.53
C GLN A 463 12.55 -1.66 31.21
N ALA A 464 12.16 -2.79 30.64
CA ALA A 464 11.20 -3.65 31.28
C ALA A 464 11.76 -3.96 32.67
N ARG A 465 11.38 -3.18 33.68
CA ARG A 465 11.48 -3.61 35.07
C ARG A 465 10.55 -4.79 35.08
N PHE A 466 11.12 -5.98 35.03
CA PHE A 466 10.44 -7.14 35.58
C PHE A 466 9.93 -6.66 36.92
N ARG A 467 8.61 -6.65 37.11
CA ARG A 467 8.06 -6.66 38.46
C ARG A 467 8.72 -7.90 39.05
N THR A 468 9.77 -7.70 39.86
CA THR A 468 10.23 -8.76 40.74
C THR A 468 8.97 -9.19 41.45
N PRO A 469 8.57 -10.48 41.34
CA PRO A 469 7.48 -10.98 42.15
C PRO A 469 7.75 -10.49 43.58
N PRO A 470 6.76 -9.93 44.30
CA PRO A 470 6.97 -9.68 45.72
C PRO A 470 7.56 -10.96 46.29
N ALA A 471 8.72 -10.83 46.96
CA ALA A 471 9.39 -11.97 47.54
C ALA A 471 8.32 -12.77 48.28
N ALA A 472 8.16 -14.05 47.91
CA ALA A 472 7.19 -14.89 48.58
C ALA A 472 7.42 -14.72 50.08
N PRO A 473 6.39 -14.44 50.88
CA PRO A 473 6.57 -14.34 52.32
C PRO A 473 7.30 -15.60 52.75
N GLN A 474 8.48 -15.42 53.35
CA GLN A 474 9.24 -16.53 53.92
C GLN A 474 8.32 -17.15 54.97
N ALA A 475 7.83 -18.36 54.67
CA ALA A 475 7.02 -19.15 55.57
C ALA A 475 7.89 -19.75 56.67
#